data_AF-A0A961S5Q7-F1
#
_entry.id   AF-A0A961S5Q7-F1
#
_cell.length_a   1.000
_cell.length_b   1.000
_cell.length_c   1.000
_cell.angle_alpha   90.00
_cell.angle_beta   90.00
_cell.angle_gamma   90.00
#
_symmetry.space_group_name_H-M   'P 1'
#
loop_
_entity.id
_entity.type
_entity.pdbx_description
1 polymer ?
#
loop_
_entity_poly.entity_id
_entity_poly.type
_entity_poly.pdbx_seq_one_letter_code
_entity_poly.pdbx_strand_id
1 'polypeptide(L)'
;MIIRVLAGVSRAERPAFLKMVFNGRKAAEELAAHDPSLVIGILGGSAGTTRDCFELLHQGEKSGARVALFGRKINLAESPLDLVALFRPVLERAVTPAEAVKAYHAALKAKKLTPRRTLDDDMKITESVLEGYGK
;
A
#
# COMPACT_ATOMS: atom_id res chain seq x y z
N MET A 1 -9.66 -15.82 8.77
CA MET A 1 -10.39 -16.72 7.82
C MET A 1 -9.48 -17.28 6.75
N ILE A 2 -8.68 -16.47 6.04
CA ILE A 2 -7.79 -16.91 4.93
C ILE A 2 -6.88 -18.08 5.32
N ILE A 3 -6.14 -17.96 6.44
CA ILE A 3 -5.23 -19.02 6.91
C ILE A 3 -5.94 -20.36 7.10
N ARG A 4 -7.18 -20.36 7.62
CA ARG A 4 -7.96 -21.59 7.82
C ARG A 4 -8.31 -22.26 6.49
N VAL A 5 -8.60 -21.47 5.46
CA VAL A 5 -8.85 -22.00 4.12
C VAL A 5 -7.57 -22.58 3.54
N LEU A 6 -6.44 -21.86 3.62
CA LEU A 6 -5.15 -22.34 3.11
C LEU A 6 -4.64 -23.60 3.81
N ALA A 7 -4.94 -23.77 5.11
CA ALA A 7 -4.57 -24.97 5.87
C ALA A 7 -5.31 -26.24 5.39
N GLY A 8 -6.45 -26.09 4.72
CA GLY A 8 -7.21 -27.21 4.15
C GLY A 8 -6.82 -27.58 2.71
N VAL A 9 -5.93 -26.82 2.07
CA VAL A 9 -5.51 -27.05 0.68
C VAL A 9 -4.27 -27.93 0.65
N SER A 10 -4.23 -28.90 -0.27
CA SER A 10 -3.05 -29.75 -0.44
C SER A 10 -1.83 -28.94 -0.90
N ARG A 11 -0.62 -29.45 -0.67
CA ARG A 11 0.61 -28.76 -1.13
C ARG A 11 0.62 -28.54 -2.64
N ALA A 12 0.01 -29.44 -3.42
CA ALA A 12 -0.04 -29.35 -4.88
C ALA A 12 -1.00 -28.26 -5.38
N GLU A 13 -2.03 -27.94 -4.59
CA GLU A 13 -3.07 -26.95 -4.94
C GLU A 13 -2.84 -25.59 -4.27
N ARG A 14 -1.84 -25.49 -3.40
CA ARG A 14 -1.51 -24.26 -2.68
C ARG A 14 -1.13 -23.17 -3.68
N PRO A 15 -1.73 -21.97 -3.59
CA PRO A 15 -1.40 -20.89 -4.51
C PRO A 15 0.04 -20.41 -4.27
N ALA A 16 0.74 -20.06 -5.36
CA ALA A 16 2.03 -19.38 -5.26
C ALA A 16 1.88 -17.88 -4.94
N PHE A 17 0.71 -17.32 -5.20
CA PHE A 17 0.43 -15.89 -5.07
C PHE A 17 -1.01 -15.64 -4.64
N LEU A 18 -1.20 -14.72 -3.70
CA LEU A 18 -2.52 -14.29 -3.23
C LEU A 18 -2.72 -12.80 -3.45
N LYS A 19 -3.71 -12.45 -4.28
CA LYS A 19 -4.19 -11.08 -4.47
C LYS A 19 -5.32 -10.79 -3.48
N MET A 20 -5.10 -9.91 -2.51
CA MET A 20 -6.05 -9.65 -1.43
C MET A 20 -6.04 -8.20 -0.94
N VAL A 21 -7.11 -7.79 -0.25
CA VAL A 21 -7.13 -6.52 0.47
C VAL A 21 -6.18 -6.60 1.68
N PHE A 22 -5.53 -5.49 2.01
CA PHE A 22 -4.76 -5.39 3.25
C PHE A 22 -5.70 -5.30 4.44
N ASN A 23 -5.72 -6.33 5.28
CA ASN A 23 -6.62 -6.43 6.45
C ASN A 23 -5.92 -5.99 7.75
N GLY A 24 -5.00 -5.04 7.63
CA GLY A 24 -4.17 -4.56 8.74
C GLY A 24 -2.95 -5.44 9.01
N ARG A 25 -2.01 -4.86 9.77
CA ARG A 25 -0.69 -5.41 10.09
C ARG A 25 -0.74 -6.84 10.63
N LYS A 26 -1.47 -7.06 11.74
CA LYS A 26 -1.50 -8.35 12.43
C LYS A 26 -1.96 -9.48 11.51
N ALA A 27 -3.01 -9.26 10.72
CA ALA A 27 -3.54 -10.27 9.81
C ALA A 27 -2.56 -10.58 8.66
N ALA A 28 -1.83 -9.58 8.16
CA ALA A 28 -0.81 -9.76 7.13
C ALA A 28 0.42 -10.51 7.68
N GLU A 29 0.91 -10.14 8.87
CA GLU A 29 2.03 -10.80 9.54
C GLU A 29 1.71 -12.27 9.86
N GLU A 30 0.51 -12.56 10.37
CA GLU A 30 0.04 -13.93 10.62
C GLU A 30 0.02 -14.77 9.33
N LEU A 31 -0.45 -14.19 8.22
CA LEU A 31 -0.48 -14.88 6.93
C LEU A 31 0.93 -15.14 6.39
N ALA A 32 1.81 -14.14 6.45
CA ALA A 32 3.19 -14.25 6.00
C ALA A 32 3.98 -15.28 6.82
N ALA A 33 3.72 -15.37 8.13
CA ALA A 33 4.33 -16.35 9.02
C ALA A 33 3.79 -17.77 8.79
N HIS A 34 2.51 -17.91 8.43
CA HIS A 34 1.88 -19.21 8.21
C HIS A 34 2.46 -19.95 7.01
N ASP A 35 2.75 -19.24 5.92
CA ASP A 35 3.33 -19.83 4.72
C ASP A 35 4.35 -18.90 4.05
N PRO A 36 5.64 -19.06 4.37
CA PRO A 36 6.70 -18.24 3.78
C PRO A 36 6.88 -18.42 2.26
N SER A 37 6.31 -19.49 1.67
CA SER A 37 6.38 -19.73 0.23
C SER A 37 5.32 -18.97 -0.57
N LEU A 38 4.29 -18.43 0.10
CA LEU A 38 3.20 -17.69 -0.52
C LEU A 38 3.59 -16.23 -0.75
N VAL A 39 3.51 -15.77 -1.99
CA VAL A 39 3.67 -14.35 -2.32
C VAL A 39 2.37 -13.60 -2.02
N ILE A 40 2.41 -12.67 -1.08
CA ILE A 40 1.24 -11.86 -0.70
C ILE A 40 1.23 -10.56 -1.52
N GLY A 41 0.17 -10.37 -2.30
CA GLY A 41 -0.10 -9.16 -3.07
C GLY A 41 -1.27 -8.37 -2.50
N ILE A 42 -1.04 -7.09 -2.19
CA ILE A 42 -2.03 -6.22 -1.58
C ILE A 42 -2.73 -5.31 -2.61
N LEU A 43 -4.05 -5.24 -2.53
CA LEU A 43 -4.88 -4.36 -3.33
C LEU A 43 -4.84 -2.93 -2.79
N GLY A 44 -4.82 -1.95 -3.70
CA GLY A 44 -4.83 -0.53 -3.34
C GLY A 44 -6.20 0.05 -2.94
N GLY A 45 -7.28 -0.74 -2.92
CA GLY A 45 -8.59 -0.19 -2.53
C GLY A 45 -9.08 0.96 -3.41
N SER A 46 -9.71 1.97 -2.80
CA SER A 46 -10.19 3.20 -3.46
C SER A 46 -9.01 4.14 -3.79
N ALA A 47 -9.27 5.26 -4.47
CA ALA A 47 -8.22 6.25 -4.71
C ALA A 47 -7.62 6.79 -3.40
N GLY A 48 -8.45 7.03 -2.38
CA GLY A 48 -8.01 7.54 -1.07
C GLY A 48 -7.27 8.88 -1.17
N THR A 49 -6.54 9.21 -0.11
CA THR A 49 -5.50 10.26 -0.13
C THR A 49 -4.18 9.67 -0.65
N THR A 50 -3.26 10.56 -1.06
CA THR A 50 -1.88 10.16 -1.35
C THR A 50 -1.20 9.59 -0.10
N ARG A 51 -1.55 10.10 1.09
CA ARG A 51 -1.10 9.53 2.36
C ARG A 51 -1.51 8.07 2.53
N ASP A 52 -2.77 7.71 2.25
CA ASP A 52 -3.25 6.33 2.32
C ASP A 52 -2.49 5.44 1.34
N CYS A 53 -2.17 5.95 0.14
CA CYS A 53 -1.40 5.21 -0.86
C CYS A 53 -0.02 4.80 -0.34
N PHE A 54 0.77 5.78 0.13
CA PHE A 54 2.12 5.52 0.60
C PHE A 54 2.13 4.80 1.96
N GLU A 55 1.15 5.03 2.81
CA GLU A 55 1.02 4.32 4.08
C GLU A 55 0.70 2.84 3.85
N LEU A 56 -0.27 2.54 2.97
CA LEU A 56 -0.60 1.16 2.61
C LEU A 56 0.60 0.44 2.00
N LEU A 57 1.37 1.11 1.14
CA LEU A 57 2.58 0.57 0.56
C LEU A 57 3.62 0.22 1.63
N HIS A 58 3.87 1.16 2.56
CA HIS A 58 4.85 1.00 3.63
C HIS A 58 4.44 -0.10 4.63
N GLN A 59 3.21 -0.03 5.14
CA GLN A 59 2.71 -1.02 6.10
C GLN A 59 2.59 -2.40 5.48
N GLY A 60 2.13 -2.48 4.22
CA GLY A 60 2.01 -3.72 3.48
C GLY A 60 3.33 -4.46 3.40
N GLU A 61 4.38 -3.80 2.90
CA GLU A 61 5.72 -4.39 2.78
C GLU A 61 6.26 -4.86 4.12
N LYS A 62 6.21 -4.00 5.14
CA LYS A 62 6.72 -4.30 6.46
C LYS A 62 5.91 -5.41 7.17
N SER A 63 4.67 -5.62 6.77
CA SER A 63 3.81 -6.71 7.29
C SER A 63 3.88 -8.00 6.45
N GLY A 64 4.80 -8.09 5.48
CA GLY A 64 5.04 -9.32 4.71
C GLY A 64 4.49 -9.33 3.28
N ALA A 65 3.80 -8.29 2.83
CA ALA A 65 3.42 -8.18 1.42
C ALA A 65 4.67 -7.98 0.55
N ARG A 66 4.62 -8.51 -0.68
CA ARG A 66 5.72 -8.45 -1.65
C ARG A 66 5.31 -7.84 -2.99
N VAL A 67 4.01 -7.66 -3.21
CA VAL A 67 3.47 -7.06 -4.44
C VAL A 67 2.40 -6.02 -4.09
N ALA A 68 2.50 -4.83 -4.68
CA ALA A 68 1.45 -3.81 -4.62
C ALA A 68 0.64 -3.81 -5.92
N LEU A 69 -0.66 -4.10 -5.82
CA LEU A 69 -1.59 -4.24 -6.95
C LEU A 69 -2.52 -3.04 -6.98
N PHE A 70 -1.93 -1.85 -7.14
CA PHE A 70 -2.65 -0.58 -7.03
C PHE A 70 -3.20 -0.16 -8.40
N GLY A 71 -4.52 -0.21 -8.56
CA GLY A 71 -5.19 0.26 -9.78
C GLY A 71 -5.64 1.71 -9.65
N ARG A 72 -6.76 1.93 -8.95
CA ARG A 72 -7.40 3.25 -8.79
C ARG A 72 -6.47 4.30 -8.19
N LYS A 73 -5.66 3.95 -7.19
CA LYS A 73 -4.68 4.87 -6.58
C LYS A 73 -3.70 5.46 -7.61
N ILE A 74 -3.28 4.66 -8.61
CA ILE A 74 -2.36 5.10 -9.67
C ILE A 74 -3.14 5.80 -10.78
N ASN A 75 -4.15 5.12 -11.35
CA ASN A 75 -4.84 5.60 -12.55
C ASN A 75 -5.62 6.91 -12.32
N LEU A 76 -6.11 7.13 -11.09
CA LEU A 76 -6.84 8.34 -10.75
C LEU A 76 -5.93 9.43 -10.15
N ALA A 77 -4.62 9.23 -10.06
CA ALA A 77 -3.72 10.29 -9.60
C ALA A 77 -3.63 11.44 -10.63
N GLU A 78 -3.36 12.66 -10.16
CA GLU A 78 -3.11 13.82 -11.02
C GLU A 78 -1.85 13.63 -11.87
N SER A 79 -0.83 12.96 -11.33
CA SER A 79 0.33 12.51 -12.08
C SER A 79 0.72 11.07 -11.71
N PRO A 80 0.22 10.07 -12.45
CA PRO A 80 0.47 8.65 -12.15
C PRO A 80 1.96 8.29 -12.11
N LEU A 81 2.77 8.87 -13.01
CA LEU A 81 4.20 8.58 -13.08
C LEU A 81 4.97 9.16 -11.89
N ASP A 82 4.65 10.38 -11.45
CA ASP A 82 5.30 10.97 -10.26
C ASP A 82 4.92 10.21 -8.99
N LEU A 83 3.66 9.76 -8.90
CA LEU A 83 3.21 8.93 -7.78
C LEU A 83 3.99 7.61 -7.74
N VAL A 84 4.10 6.90 -8.87
CA VAL A 84 4.81 5.60 -8.95
C VAL A 84 6.30 5.77 -8.72
N ALA A 85 6.91 6.87 -9.17
CA ALA A 85 8.33 7.16 -8.92
C ALA A 85 8.66 7.22 -7.41
N LEU A 86 7.68 7.58 -6.58
CA LEU A 86 7.84 7.64 -5.12
C LEU A 86 7.63 6.29 -4.41
N PHE A 87 7.15 5.25 -5.11
CA PHE A 87 6.91 3.94 -4.48
C PHE A 87 8.22 3.31 -3.99
N ARG A 88 9.26 3.32 -4.84
CA ARG A 88 10.55 2.72 -4.49
C ARG A 88 11.22 3.45 -3.31
N PRO A 89 11.33 4.80 -3.29
CA PRO A 89 11.80 5.52 -2.11
C PRO A 89 11.05 5.20 -0.81
N VAL A 90 9.73 5.05 -0.85
CA VAL A 90 8.92 4.68 0.33
C VAL A 90 9.21 3.25 0.80
N LEU A 91 9.32 2.30 -0.13
CA LEU A 91 9.62 0.90 0.16
C LEU A 91 11.04 0.71 0.71
N GLU A 92 12.01 1.45 0.16
CA GLU A 92 13.41 1.46 0.61
C GLU A 92 13.60 2.29 1.89
N ARG A 93 12.54 2.92 2.40
CA ARG A 93 12.55 3.78 3.61
C ARG A 93 13.49 4.99 3.46
N ALA A 94 13.81 5.39 2.22
CA ALA A 94 14.55 6.61 1.93
C ALA A 94 13.72 7.86 2.21
N VAL A 95 12.39 7.74 2.13
CA VAL A 95 11.43 8.75 2.58
C VAL A 95 10.31 8.08 3.36
N THR A 96 9.80 8.78 4.35
CA THR A 96 8.57 8.38 5.02
C THR A 96 7.37 8.58 4.08
N PRO A 97 6.26 7.86 4.31
CA PRO A 97 5.02 8.12 3.59
C PRO A 97 4.54 9.58 3.63
N ALA A 98 4.74 10.30 4.73
CA ALA A 98 4.38 11.73 4.84
C ALA A 98 5.30 12.63 4.00
N GLU A 99 6.61 12.35 3.97
CA GLU A 99 7.56 13.04 3.10
C GLU A 99 7.27 12.78 1.62
N ALA A 100 6.87 11.55 1.28
CA ALA A 100 6.46 11.21 -0.08
C ALA A 100 5.22 12.02 -0.53
N VAL A 101 4.24 12.28 0.34
CA VAL A 101 3.12 13.20 0.02
C VAL A 101 3.65 14.60 -0.31
N LYS A 102 4.56 15.14 0.50
CA LYS A 102 5.15 16.46 0.24
C LYS A 102 5.92 16.49 -1.08
N ALA A 103 6.69 15.44 -1.37
CA ALA A 103 7.43 15.31 -2.63
C ALA A 103 6.48 15.23 -3.84
N TYR A 104 5.37 14.50 -3.72
CA TYR A 104 4.35 14.43 -4.77
C TYR A 104 3.73 15.81 -5.03
N HIS A 105 3.34 16.55 -3.99
CA HIS A 105 2.80 17.91 -4.14
C HIS A 105 3.83 18.88 -4.75
N ALA A 106 5.11 18.74 -4.42
CA ALA A 106 6.18 19.51 -5.05
C ALA A 106 6.32 19.19 -6.55
N ALA A 107 6.21 17.91 -6.94
CA ALA A 107 6.21 17.50 -8.35
C ALA A 107 5.00 18.05 -9.11
N LEU A 108 3.80 18.02 -8.52
CA LEU A 108 2.60 18.63 -9.10
C LEU A 108 2.79 20.13 -9.31
N LYS A 109 3.32 20.84 -8.30
CA LYS A 109 3.61 22.28 -8.40
C LYS A 109 4.61 22.58 -9.53
N ALA A 110 5.68 21.81 -9.64
CA ALA A 110 6.69 21.98 -10.71
C ALA A 110 6.08 21.79 -12.11
N LYS A 111 5.12 20.87 -12.24
CA LYS A 111 4.37 20.62 -13.49
C LYS A 111 3.17 21.55 -13.69
N LYS A 112 2.93 22.49 -12.78
CA LYS A 112 1.76 23.39 -12.77
C LYS A 112 0.43 22.63 -12.79
N LEU A 113 0.39 21.45 -12.18
CA LEU A 113 -0.84 20.67 -11.98
C LEU A 113 -1.49 21.08 -10.67
N THR A 114 -2.82 21.28 -10.70
CA THR A 114 -3.61 21.59 -9.50
C THR A 114 -3.91 20.29 -8.74
N PRO A 115 -3.46 20.14 -7.49
CA PRO A 115 -3.84 19.00 -6.65
C PRO A 115 -5.34 19.00 -6.39
N ARG A 116 -5.98 17.82 -6.40
CA ARG A 116 -7.42 17.70 -6.07
C ARG A 116 -7.72 17.94 -4.59
N ARG A 117 -6.72 17.78 -3.73
CA ARG A 117 -6.80 18.03 -2.29
C ARG A 117 -5.70 18.98 -1.88
N THR A 118 -5.95 19.75 -0.83
CA THR A 118 -4.89 20.52 -0.18
C THR A 118 -3.84 19.58 0.38
N LEU A 119 -2.61 20.06 0.58
CA LEU A 119 -1.56 19.25 1.20
C LEU A 119 -2.01 18.71 2.57
N ASP A 120 -2.68 19.53 3.37
CA ASP A 120 -3.14 19.17 4.72
C ASP A 120 -4.22 18.07 4.69
N ASP A 121 -5.15 18.13 3.74
CA ASP A 121 -6.17 17.09 3.58
C ASP A 121 -5.57 15.80 3.00
N ASP A 122 -4.64 15.92 2.06
CA ASP A 122 -4.00 14.78 1.43
C ASP A 122 -2.98 14.08 2.36
N MET A 123 -2.60 14.73 3.46
CA MET A 123 -1.75 14.18 4.52
C MET A 123 -2.52 13.30 5.51
N LYS A 124 -3.86 13.31 5.47
CA LYS A 124 -4.69 12.53 6.40
C LYS A 124 -4.71 11.06 6.00
N ILE A 125 -4.57 10.18 7.00
CA ILE A 125 -4.95 8.77 6.87
C ILE A 125 -6.47 8.73 6.95
N THR A 126 -7.11 8.15 5.93
CA THR A 126 -8.57 8.04 5.85
C THR A 126 -9.06 6.59 5.79
N GLU A 127 -8.15 5.64 5.54
CA GLU A 127 -8.46 4.22 5.60
C GLU A 127 -8.20 3.66 7.01
N SER A 128 -9.27 3.21 7.69
CA SER A 128 -9.22 2.73 9.08
C SER A 128 -8.24 1.57 9.30
N VAL A 129 -8.02 0.73 8.29
CA VAL A 129 -7.07 -0.39 8.35
C VAL A 129 -5.60 0.06 8.43
N LEU A 130 -5.32 1.34 8.17
CA LEU A 130 -3.98 1.94 8.25
C LEU A 130 -3.76 2.69 9.56
N GLU A 131 -4.80 2.87 10.38
CA GLU A 131 -4.68 3.56 11.66
C GLU A 131 -3.87 2.73 12.67
N GLY A 132 -3.12 3.41 13.55
CA GLY A 132 -2.49 2.78 14.71
C GLY A 132 -1.16 2.05 14.46
N TYR A 133 -0.57 2.16 13.27
CA TYR A 133 0.68 1.46 12.93
C TYR A 133 1.92 1.89 13.74
N GLY A 134 1.90 3.12 14.28
CA GLY A 134 2.93 3.65 15.16
C GLY A 134 2.70 3.40 16.66
N LYS A 135 1.64 2.65 17.02
CA LYS A 135 1.40 2.19 18.40
C LYS A 135 1.93 0.78 18.62
#